data_AF-A0A2V7ILI1-F1
#
_entry.id   AF-A0A2V7ILI1-F1
#
_cell.length_a   1.000
_cell.length_b   1.000
_cell.length_c   1.000
_cell.angle_alpha   90.00
_cell.angle_beta   90.00
_cell.angle_gamma   90.00
#
_symmetry.space_group_name_H-M   'P 1'
#
loop_
_entity.id
_entity.type
_entity.pdbx_description
1 polymer ?
#
loop_
_entity_poly.entity_id
_entity_poly.type
_entity_poly.pdbx_seq_one_letter_code
_entity_poly.pdbx_strand_id
1 'polypeptide(L)'
;MSRCRCTSRTWPRSIDLVHERKDTAIVLYCNGPYCGKSKRLAAELLAAGYTKVRRYQLGIPVWRALGGVTQIEPEGLRNILANDRTAVVVDVREPPERQASAFPSAQPIPRSAVLEGKDVGEIKRAKDDGRLPMEDHNTRLVVIGGAVPARYVAEALTREAFHNVSYFAGSLEEARAALKP
;
A
#
# COMPACT_ATOMS: atom_id res chain seq x y z
N MET A 1 1.24 3.08 -13.40
CA MET A 1 1.06 1.64 -13.14
C MET A 1 -0.17 1.45 -12.27
N SER A 2 -1.30 1.09 -12.85
CA SER A 2 -2.55 0.90 -12.11
C SER A 2 -2.64 -0.56 -11.63
N ARG A 3 -2.96 -0.75 -10.34
CA ARG A 3 -2.98 -2.05 -9.64
C ARG A 3 -4.42 -2.33 -9.22
N CYS A 4 -4.84 -3.59 -9.29
CA CYS A 4 -6.20 -4.00 -8.96
C CYS A 4 -6.16 -5.35 -8.22
N ARG A 5 -6.92 -5.51 -7.12
CA ARG A 5 -7.03 -6.76 -6.35
C ARG A 5 -8.48 -7.17 -6.08
N CYS A 6 -8.66 -8.49 -6.15
CA CYS A 6 -9.84 -9.28 -5.82
C CYS A 6 -9.95 -9.54 -4.30
N THR A 7 -10.96 -8.95 -3.63
CA THR A 7 -11.46 -9.35 -2.30
C THR A 7 -12.98 -9.58 -2.33
N SER A 8 -13.47 -10.34 -1.35
CA SER A 8 -14.66 -11.20 -1.37
C SER A 8 -16.04 -10.54 -1.26
N ARG A 9 -17.05 -11.24 -1.83
CA ARG A 9 -18.51 -11.15 -1.59
C ARG A 9 -19.26 -9.93 -2.16
N THR A 10 -19.08 -9.71 -3.45
CA THR A 10 -20.06 -9.35 -4.50
C THR A 10 -19.17 -8.80 -5.62
N TRP A 11 -19.10 -9.51 -6.75
CA TRP A 11 -18.31 -9.08 -7.91
C TRP A 11 -19.15 -8.11 -8.74
N PRO A 12 -18.94 -6.78 -8.73
CA PRO A 12 -18.97 -6.05 -9.98
C PRO A 12 -17.77 -6.51 -10.80
N ARG A 13 -17.91 -6.49 -12.13
CA ARG A 13 -17.07 -7.25 -13.04
C ARG A 13 -15.62 -6.79 -12.88
N SER A 14 -14.67 -7.72 -12.80
CA SER A 14 -13.22 -7.42 -12.75
C SER A 14 -12.73 -6.47 -13.85
N ILE A 15 -13.52 -6.32 -14.91
CA ILE A 15 -13.30 -5.40 -16.02
C ILE A 15 -13.50 -3.93 -15.65
N ASP A 16 -14.33 -3.63 -14.64
CA ASP A 16 -14.70 -2.26 -14.25
C ASP A 16 -13.50 -1.51 -13.62
N LEU A 17 -12.50 -2.26 -13.14
CA LEU A 17 -11.26 -1.73 -12.54
C LEU A 17 -10.15 -1.51 -13.57
N VAL A 18 -10.37 -1.94 -14.80
CA VAL A 18 -9.42 -1.81 -15.90
C VAL A 18 -9.93 -0.71 -16.82
N HIS A 19 -9.06 0.20 -17.25
CA HIS A 19 -9.48 1.29 -18.12
C HIS A 19 -10.07 0.72 -19.41
N GLU A 20 -11.09 1.37 -19.97
CA GLU A 20 -11.75 0.98 -21.22
C GLU A 20 -10.78 0.86 -22.43
N ARG A 21 -9.59 1.45 -22.31
CA ARG A 21 -8.49 1.33 -23.27
C ARG A 21 -7.86 -0.07 -23.24
N LYS A 22 -8.40 -0.95 -24.08
CA LYS A 22 -8.01 -2.36 -24.23
C LYS A 22 -6.55 -2.61 -24.66
N ASP A 23 -5.87 -1.58 -25.18
CA ASP A 23 -4.46 -1.61 -25.59
C ASP A 23 -3.49 -1.15 -24.48
N THR A 24 -4.00 -0.76 -23.31
CA THR A 24 -3.20 -0.41 -22.15
C THR A 24 -2.47 -1.65 -21.63
N ALA A 25 -1.17 -1.54 -21.38
CA ALA A 25 -0.40 -2.62 -20.76
C ALA A 25 -0.85 -2.86 -19.32
N ILE A 26 -1.26 -4.10 -19.03
CA ILE A 26 -1.76 -4.52 -17.72
C ILE A 26 -0.86 -5.64 -17.20
N VAL A 27 -0.41 -5.52 -15.95
CA VAL A 27 0.32 -6.57 -15.25
C VAL A 27 -0.49 -7.04 -14.06
N LEU A 28 -1.08 -8.23 -14.17
CA LEU A 28 -1.82 -8.86 -13.09
C LEU A 28 -0.88 -9.56 -12.13
N TYR A 29 -1.25 -9.58 -10.85
CA TYR A 29 -0.53 -10.33 -9.83
C TYR A 29 -1.51 -10.97 -8.84
N CYS A 30 -1.04 -11.98 -8.11
CA CYS A 30 -1.76 -12.55 -6.97
C CYS A 30 -0.76 -12.87 -5.84
N ASN A 31 -0.97 -13.93 -5.08
CA ASN A 31 -0.12 -14.36 -3.96
C ASN A 31 0.93 -15.40 -4.41
N GLY A 32 1.45 -15.27 -5.64
CA GLY A 32 2.51 -16.12 -6.18
C GLY A 32 2.01 -17.30 -7.03
N PRO A 33 2.91 -18.26 -7.35
CA PRO A 33 2.67 -19.33 -8.32
C PRO A 33 1.46 -20.23 -8.02
N TYR A 34 1.16 -20.43 -6.73
CA TYR A 34 0.05 -21.26 -6.28
C TYR A 34 -1.32 -20.55 -6.33
N CYS A 35 -1.38 -19.26 -6.66
CA CYS A 35 -2.64 -18.54 -6.81
C CYS A 35 -3.15 -18.53 -8.26
N GLY A 36 -4.26 -19.22 -8.53
CA GLY A 36 -4.90 -19.26 -9.85
C GLY A 36 -5.71 -18.01 -10.26
N LYS A 37 -5.93 -17.03 -9.35
CA LYS A 37 -6.81 -15.88 -9.63
C LYS A 37 -6.31 -15.01 -10.78
N SER A 38 -5.03 -14.65 -10.79
CA SER A 38 -4.45 -13.82 -11.86
C SER A 38 -4.43 -14.54 -13.21
N LYS A 39 -4.34 -15.88 -13.23
CA LYS A 39 -4.45 -16.69 -14.45
C LYS A 39 -5.87 -16.63 -15.03
N ARG A 40 -6.91 -16.81 -14.20
CA ARG A 40 -8.32 -16.73 -14.63
C ARG A 40 -8.67 -15.34 -15.15
N LEU A 41 -8.32 -14.29 -14.38
CA LEU A 41 -8.57 -12.91 -14.80
C LEU A 41 -7.82 -12.54 -16.10
N ALA A 42 -6.60 -13.05 -16.30
CA ALA A 42 -5.91 -12.83 -17.58
C ALA A 42 -6.70 -13.41 -18.76
N ALA A 43 -7.25 -14.62 -18.60
CA ALA A 43 -8.07 -15.24 -19.64
C ALA A 43 -9.37 -14.44 -19.89
N GLU A 44 -10.03 -13.96 -18.84
CA GLU A 44 -11.22 -13.09 -18.94
C GLU A 44 -10.92 -11.80 -19.70
N LEU A 45 -9.82 -11.11 -19.38
CA LEU A 45 -9.44 -9.85 -20.06
C LEU A 45 -9.07 -10.09 -21.53
N LEU A 46 -8.33 -11.16 -21.83
CA LEU A 46 -8.02 -11.53 -23.22
C LEU A 46 -9.31 -11.83 -24.01
N ALA A 47 -10.24 -12.60 -23.43
CA ALA A 47 -11.55 -12.87 -24.05
C ALA A 47 -12.39 -11.60 -24.24
N ALA A 48 -12.24 -10.61 -23.35
CA ALA A 48 -12.87 -9.30 -23.47
C ALA A 48 -12.16 -8.34 -24.47
N GLY A 49 -11.08 -8.78 -25.12
CA GLY A 49 -10.38 -8.03 -26.17
C GLY A 49 -9.22 -7.14 -25.69
N TYR A 50 -8.77 -7.27 -24.44
CA TYR A 50 -7.54 -6.63 -24.00
C TYR A 50 -6.34 -7.30 -24.65
N THR A 51 -5.41 -6.51 -25.21
CA THR A 51 -4.34 -7.05 -26.07
C THR A 51 -2.98 -7.15 -25.37
N LYS A 52 -2.76 -6.38 -24.30
CA LYS A 52 -1.45 -6.28 -23.60
C LYS A 52 -1.54 -6.75 -22.15
N VAL A 53 -2.02 -7.97 -21.93
CA VAL A 53 -2.16 -8.57 -20.59
C VAL A 53 -0.95 -9.43 -20.26
N ARG A 54 -0.26 -9.11 -19.15
CA ARG A 54 0.86 -9.89 -18.60
C ARG A 54 0.57 -10.28 -17.16
N ARG A 55 1.28 -11.28 -16.65
CA ARG A 55 1.19 -11.71 -15.25
C ARG A 55 2.56 -11.64 -14.57
N TYR A 56 2.62 -11.00 -13.41
CA TYR A 56 3.77 -11.11 -12.51
C TYR A 56 3.63 -12.40 -11.68
N GLN A 57 4.29 -13.46 -12.15
CA GLN A 57 4.05 -14.82 -11.68
C GLN A 57 4.51 -15.05 -10.23
N LEU A 58 5.54 -14.33 -9.79
CA LEU A 58 6.07 -14.42 -8.42
C LEU A 58 5.16 -13.73 -7.39
N GLY A 59 4.22 -12.88 -7.84
CA GLY A 59 3.17 -12.31 -7.01
C GLY A 59 3.60 -11.26 -6.00
N ILE A 60 2.65 -10.79 -5.19
CA ILE A 60 2.88 -9.75 -4.19
C ILE A 60 3.95 -10.08 -3.15
N PRO A 61 4.17 -11.35 -2.73
CA PRO A 61 5.22 -11.66 -1.75
C PRO A 61 6.61 -11.28 -2.27
N VAL A 62 6.94 -11.67 -3.51
CA VAL A 62 8.25 -11.34 -4.10
C VAL A 62 8.33 -9.86 -4.47
N TRP A 63 7.25 -9.23 -4.93
CA TRP A 63 7.22 -7.78 -5.15
C TRP A 63 7.65 -7.01 -3.88
N ARG A 64 7.11 -7.42 -2.72
CA ARG A 64 7.44 -6.84 -1.41
C ARG A 64 8.86 -7.15 -0.96
N ALA A 65 9.31 -8.40 -1.13
CA ALA A 65 10.67 -8.80 -0.79
C ALA A 65 11.74 -8.02 -1.57
N LEU A 66 11.43 -7.57 -2.80
CA LEU A 66 12.30 -6.72 -3.61
C LEU A 66 12.18 -5.22 -3.29
N GLY A 67 11.53 -4.85 -2.18
CA GLY A 67 11.35 -3.47 -1.75
C GLY A 67 10.22 -2.72 -2.46
N GLY A 68 9.39 -3.42 -3.23
CA GLY A 68 8.29 -2.84 -3.97
C GLY A 68 7.14 -2.39 -3.07
N VAL A 69 6.81 -1.11 -3.10
CA VAL A 69 5.65 -0.56 -2.37
C VAL A 69 4.32 -0.94 -3.02
N THR A 70 3.28 -1.05 -2.19
CA THR A 70 1.90 -1.27 -2.62
C THR A 70 1.02 -0.09 -2.25
N GLN A 71 0.14 0.32 -3.16
CA GLN A 71 -0.94 1.24 -2.82
C GLN A 71 -2.10 0.44 -2.20
N ILE A 72 -2.74 0.99 -1.17
CA ILE A 72 -3.96 0.45 -0.58
C ILE A 72 -5.18 1.29 -0.99
N GLU A 73 -6.31 0.61 -1.20
CA GLU A 73 -7.61 1.22 -1.52
C GLU A 73 -8.37 1.57 -0.22
N PRO A 74 -9.36 2.50 -0.27
CA PRO A 74 -10.09 2.93 0.91
C PRO A 74 -10.72 1.80 1.73
N GLU A 75 -11.29 0.80 1.06
CA GLU A 75 -11.92 -0.36 1.70
C GLU A 75 -10.88 -1.25 2.42
N GLY A 76 -9.70 -1.40 1.81
CA GLY A 76 -8.58 -2.12 2.42
C GLY A 76 -8.07 -1.40 3.66
N LEU A 77 -7.93 -0.07 3.58
CA LEU A 77 -7.56 0.77 4.72
C LEU A 77 -8.59 0.65 5.84
N ARG A 78 -9.90 0.77 5.54
CA ARG A 78 -10.99 0.58 6.51
C ARG A 78 -10.90 -0.76 7.22
N ASN A 79 -10.72 -1.83 6.47
CA ASN A 79 -10.64 -3.17 7.04
C ASN A 79 -9.44 -3.33 7.99
N ILE A 80 -8.29 -2.74 7.67
CA ILE A 80 -7.12 -2.74 8.57
C ILE A 80 -7.45 -1.96 9.84
N LEU A 81 -7.93 -0.72 9.69
CA LEU A 81 -8.22 0.15 10.84
C LEU A 81 -9.27 -0.44 11.79
N ALA A 82 -10.26 -1.16 11.26
CA ALA A 82 -11.31 -1.77 12.06
C ALA A 82 -10.88 -3.08 12.74
N ASN A 83 -10.04 -3.90 12.08
CA ASN A 83 -9.86 -5.30 12.46
C ASN A 83 -8.42 -5.70 12.82
N ASP A 84 -7.42 -4.96 12.36
CA ASP A 84 -6.01 -5.30 12.55
C ASP A 84 -5.39 -4.49 13.69
N ARG A 85 -5.32 -5.11 14.87
CA ARG A 85 -4.74 -4.49 16.08
C ARG A 85 -3.21 -4.47 16.08
N THR A 86 -2.57 -5.08 15.09
CA THR A 86 -1.11 -5.15 14.98
C THR A 86 -0.54 -4.18 13.95
N ALA A 87 -1.39 -3.59 13.10
CA ALA A 87 -0.94 -2.66 12.08
C ALA A 87 -0.49 -1.33 12.69
N VAL A 88 0.59 -0.77 12.13
CA VAL A 88 1.07 0.57 12.46
C VAL A 88 0.70 1.51 11.33
N VAL A 89 -0.05 2.56 11.66
CA VAL A 89 -0.33 3.66 10.76
C VAL A 89 0.78 4.70 10.90
N VAL A 90 1.36 5.13 9.79
CA VAL A 90 2.41 6.16 9.74
C VAL A 90 1.85 7.41 9.09
N ASP A 91 1.85 8.53 9.79
CA ASP A 91 1.40 9.82 9.28
C ASP A 91 2.60 10.69 8.89
N VAL A 92 2.71 10.99 7.59
CA VAL A 92 3.89 11.66 7.03
C VAL A 92 3.75 13.17 6.90
N ARG A 93 2.63 13.72 7.34
CA ARG A 93 2.39 15.16 7.26
C ARG A 93 3.30 15.94 8.20
N GLU A 94 3.54 17.18 7.85
CA GLU A 94 4.40 18.05 8.63
C GLU A 94 3.78 18.38 10.00
N PRO A 95 4.58 18.71 11.02
CA PRO A 95 4.07 18.96 12.37
C PRO A 95 2.88 19.93 12.46
N PRO A 96 2.85 21.07 11.75
CA PRO A 96 1.71 21.98 11.78
C PRO A 96 0.40 21.34 11.29
N GLU A 97 0.45 20.55 10.23
CA GLU A 97 -0.73 19.87 9.67
C GLU A 97 -1.29 18.80 10.63
N ARG A 98 -0.39 18.06 11.29
CA ARG A 98 -0.78 17.05 12.29
C ARG A 98 -1.34 17.69 13.56
N GLN A 99 -0.79 18.83 13.99
CA GLN A 99 -1.27 19.55 15.16
C GLN A 99 -2.66 20.14 14.92
N ALA A 100 -2.94 20.61 13.69
CA ALA A 100 -4.26 21.06 13.29
C ALA A 100 -5.28 19.91 13.22
N SER A 101 -4.85 18.71 12.79
CA SER A 101 -5.75 17.56 12.60
C SER A 101 -4.98 16.25 12.72
N ALA A 102 -4.95 15.65 13.92
CA ALA A 102 -4.19 14.42 14.19
C ALA A 102 -4.96 13.14 13.82
N PHE A 103 -4.31 12.18 13.15
CA PHE A 103 -4.90 10.86 12.88
C PHE A 103 -4.76 9.96 14.11
N PRO A 104 -5.84 9.31 14.59
CA PRO A 104 -5.79 8.49 15.81
C PRO A 104 -4.73 7.39 15.74
N SER A 105 -3.90 7.30 16.78
CA SER A 105 -2.87 6.26 16.95
C SER A 105 -1.83 6.16 15.82
N ALA A 106 -1.74 7.15 14.93
CA ALA A 106 -0.74 7.16 13.88
C ALA A 106 0.61 7.65 14.40
N GLN A 107 1.67 6.96 14.01
CA GLN A 107 3.05 7.29 14.33
C GLN A 107 3.54 8.41 13.40
N PRO A 108 4.01 9.55 13.94
CA PRO A 108 4.43 10.65 13.10
C PRO A 108 5.79 10.35 12.47
N ILE A 109 5.92 10.46 11.14
CA ILE A 109 7.22 10.42 10.43
C ILE A 109 7.17 11.50 9.33
N PRO A 110 7.40 12.78 9.68
CA PRO A 110 7.26 13.89 8.74
C PRO A 110 8.11 13.68 7.49
N ARG A 111 7.51 13.90 6.32
CA ARG A 111 8.17 13.69 5.03
C ARG A 111 9.49 14.46 4.97
N SER A 112 9.51 15.72 5.41
CA SER A 112 10.71 16.58 5.39
C SER A 112 11.90 16.01 6.17
N ALA A 113 11.66 15.19 7.18
CA ALA A 113 12.68 14.62 8.06
C ALA A 113 13.25 13.27 7.57
N VAL A 114 12.62 12.67 6.54
CA VAL A 114 13.09 11.42 5.92
C VAL A 114 14.19 11.70 4.90
N LEU A 115 15.38 11.19 5.19
CA LEU A 115 16.57 11.30 4.35
C LEU A 115 16.74 10.05 3.48
N GLU A 116 17.42 10.19 2.35
CA GLU A 116 17.82 9.04 1.53
C GLU A 116 19.03 8.33 2.16
N GLY A 117 18.96 7.00 2.23
CA GLY A 117 20.02 6.17 2.81
C GLY A 117 19.44 5.13 3.76
N LYS A 118 20.31 4.23 4.22
CA LYS A 118 20.00 3.24 5.26
C LYS A 118 20.46 3.77 6.62
N ASP A 119 19.66 3.56 7.66
CA ASP A 119 19.96 3.92 9.04
C ASP A 119 20.26 5.42 9.23
N VAL A 120 19.52 6.28 8.53
CA VAL A 120 19.66 7.74 8.62
C VAL A 120 18.32 8.45 8.83
N GLY A 121 18.39 9.71 9.28
CA GLY A 121 17.24 10.61 9.36
C GLY A 121 16.13 10.11 10.28
N GLU A 122 14.89 10.46 9.93
CA GLU A 122 13.72 10.17 10.77
C GLU A 122 13.38 8.68 10.87
N ILE A 123 13.62 7.88 9.83
CA ILE A 123 13.31 6.45 9.89
C ILE A 123 14.20 5.76 10.92
N LYS A 124 15.50 6.09 10.96
CA LYS A 124 16.40 5.58 12.01
C LYS A 124 15.92 5.97 13.41
N ARG A 125 15.59 7.25 13.61
CA ARG A 125 15.08 7.72 14.91
C ARG A 125 13.81 6.98 15.31
N ALA A 126 12.86 6.81 14.40
CA ALA A 126 11.61 6.11 14.63
C ALA A 126 11.81 4.61 14.96
N LYS A 127 12.88 3.99 14.45
CA LYS A 127 13.31 2.64 14.85
C LYS A 127 13.91 2.63 16.25
N ASP A 128 14.78 3.58 16.57
CA ASP A 128 15.46 3.66 17.86
C ASP A 128 14.50 4.03 19.02
N ASP A 129 13.49 4.86 18.76
CA ASP A 129 12.53 5.36 19.75
C ASP A 129 11.22 4.55 19.86
N GLY A 130 11.11 3.46 19.10
CA GLY A 130 10.00 2.51 19.18
C GLY A 130 8.73 2.90 18.42
N ARG A 131 8.72 4.00 17.66
CA ARG A 131 7.61 4.32 16.74
C ARG A 131 7.47 3.31 15.60
N LEU A 132 8.56 2.67 15.21
CA LEU A 132 8.57 1.57 14.24
C LEU A 132 8.88 0.22 14.92
N PRO A 133 8.23 -0.86 14.47
CA PRO A 133 8.30 -2.17 15.13
C PRO A 133 9.62 -2.90 14.79
N MET A 134 10.65 -2.69 15.60
CA MET A 134 11.98 -3.29 15.37
C MET A 134 12.03 -4.80 15.58
N GLU A 135 11.19 -5.33 16.47
CA GLU A 135 11.14 -6.76 16.78
C GLU A 135 10.34 -7.56 15.74
N ASP A 136 9.54 -6.88 14.90
CA ASP A 136 8.74 -7.52 13.85
C ASP A 136 8.69 -6.68 12.57
N HIS A 137 9.61 -6.98 11.64
CA HIS A 137 9.65 -6.34 10.32
C HIS A 137 8.52 -6.82 9.38
N ASN A 138 7.73 -7.83 9.79
CA ASN A 138 6.51 -8.25 9.08
C ASN A 138 5.28 -7.43 9.49
N THR A 139 5.36 -6.64 10.57
CA THR A 139 4.27 -5.78 11.01
C THR A 139 3.78 -4.93 9.84
N ARG A 140 2.45 -4.88 9.67
CA ARG A 140 1.83 -4.15 8.57
C ARG A 140 1.99 -2.65 8.80
N LEU A 141 2.73 -1.99 7.90
CA LEU A 141 2.84 -0.53 7.90
C LEU A 141 1.91 0.06 6.85
N VAL A 142 1.08 1.02 7.26
CA VAL A 142 0.21 1.78 6.35
C VAL A 142 0.56 3.26 6.45
N VAL A 143 1.10 3.80 5.36
CA VAL A 143 1.56 5.18 5.28
C VAL A 143 0.44 6.07 4.72
N ILE A 144 0.09 7.12 5.44
CA ILE A 144 -0.93 8.13 5.07
C ILE A 144 -0.31 9.52 5.05
N GLY A 145 -0.98 10.49 4.40
CA GLY A 145 -0.53 11.88 4.34
C GLY A 145 -0.41 12.45 2.92
N GLY A 146 -1.12 11.88 1.95
CA GLY A 146 -1.13 12.31 0.55
C GLY A 146 -0.25 11.45 -0.36
N ALA A 147 -0.66 11.29 -1.62
CA ALA A 147 -0.08 10.32 -2.56
C ALA A 147 1.44 10.37 -2.70
N VAL A 148 2.01 11.55 -2.95
CA VAL A 148 3.45 11.73 -3.19
C VAL A 148 4.28 11.52 -1.90
N PRO A 149 4.01 12.24 -0.80
CA PRO A 149 4.81 12.07 0.42
C PRO A 149 4.64 10.68 1.03
N ALA A 150 3.43 10.12 1.06
CA ALA A 150 3.20 8.78 1.62
C ALA A 150 3.92 7.70 0.82
N ARG A 151 3.92 7.80 -0.52
CA ARG A 151 4.70 6.89 -1.37
C ARG A 151 6.18 7.01 -1.11
N TYR A 152 6.72 8.23 -1.01
CA TYR A 152 8.15 8.43 -0.75
C TYR A 152 8.58 7.78 0.58
N VAL A 153 7.84 8.03 1.66
CA VAL A 153 8.18 7.45 2.97
C VAL A 153 7.97 5.93 2.97
N ALA A 154 6.96 5.42 2.27
CA ALA A 154 6.80 3.97 2.09
C ALA A 154 8.00 3.33 1.39
N GLU A 155 8.54 3.97 0.35
CA GLU A 155 9.75 3.49 -0.34
C GLU A 155 11.00 3.59 0.55
N ALA A 156 11.09 4.58 1.44
CA ALA A 156 12.16 4.65 2.43
C ALA A 156 12.05 3.51 3.47
N LEU A 157 10.85 3.23 3.98
CA LEU A 157 10.59 2.12 4.90
C LEU A 157 10.97 0.76 4.29
N THR A 158 10.70 0.52 3.01
CA THR A 158 11.07 -0.75 2.38
C THR A 158 12.58 -0.94 2.25
N ARG A 159 13.36 0.15 2.08
CA ARG A 159 14.84 0.11 2.10
C ARG A 159 15.41 -0.16 3.49
N GLU A 160 14.59 0.01 4.53
CA GLU A 160 14.89 -0.34 5.92
C GLU A 160 14.44 -1.74 6.30
N ALA A 161 14.17 -2.60 5.30
CA ALA A 161 13.75 -3.99 5.44
C ALA A 161 12.32 -4.21 6.00
N PHE A 162 11.51 -3.17 6.14
CA PHE A 162 10.06 -3.35 6.34
C PHE A 162 9.42 -3.82 5.02
N HIS A 163 9.03 -5.08 4.94
CA HIS A 163 8.53 -5.64 3.67
C HIS A 163 6.99 -5.60 3.56
N ASN A 164 6.26 -5.40 4.66
CA ASN A 164 4.79 -5.31 4.66
C ASN A 164 4.29 -3.86 4.66
N VAL A 165 4.84 -3.04 3.77
CA VAL A 165 4.53 -1.62 3.66
C VAL A 165 3.49 -1.37 2.56
N SER A 166 2.51 -0.53 2.87
CA SER A 166 1.57 0.04 1.91
C SER A 166 1.38 1.53 2.13
N TYR A 167 1.01 2.27 1.10
CA TYR A 167 0.63 3.68 1.21
C TYR A 167 -0.80 3.91 0.72
N PHE A 168 -1.52 4.80 1.39
CA PHE A 168 -2.82 5.29 0.94
C PHE A 168 -2.62 6.56 0.12
N ALA A 169 -3.13 6.58 -1.11
CA ALA A 169 -2.93 7.71 -2.01
C ALA A 169 -3.93 8.86 -1.79
N GLY A 170 -5.03 8.61 -1.08
CA GLY A 170 -6.03 9.62 -0.79
C GLY A 170 -5.58 10.64 0.25
N SER A 171 -6.45 11.63 0.45
CA SER A 171 -6.35 12.66 1.48
C SER A 171 -6.49 12.07 2.89
N LEU A 172 -6.13 12.88 3.90
CA LEU A 172 -6.37 12.52 5.29
C LEU A 172 -7.88 12.35 5.58
N GLU A 173 -8.73 13.19 5.00
CA GLU A 173 -10.17 13.13 5.21
C GLU A 173 -10.77 11.83 4.68
N GLU A 174 -10.31 11.35 3.53
CA GLU A 174 -10.67 10.03 3.01
C GLU A 174 -10.15 8.91 3.92
N ALA A 175 -8.94 9.04 4.45
CA ALA A 175 -8.41 8.08 5.43
C ALA A 175 -9.24 8.08 6.73
N ARG A 176 -9.72 9.24 7.19
CA ARG A 176 -10.61 9.33 8.37
C ARG A 176 -11.98 8.75 8.09
N ALA A 177 -12.51 8.91 6.89
CA ALA A 177 -13.76 8.28 6.49
C ALA A 177 -13.68 6.75 6.61
N ALA A 178 -12.48 6.16 6.49
CA ALA A 178 -12.22 4.75 6.70
C ALA A 178 -12.18 4.31 8.18
N LEU A 179 -12.21 5.23 9.16
CA LEU A 179 -12.40 4.90 10.58
C LEU A 179 -13.88 4.69 10.93
N LYS A 180 -14.81 5.17 10.10
CA LYS A 180 -16.24 5.01 10.34
C LYS A 180 -16.64 3.55 10.04
N PRO A 181 -17.43 2.91 10.92
CA PRO A 181 -17.91 1.55 10.70
C PRO A 181 -18.62 1.40 9.34
#